data_AF-A0A450TXH2-F1
#
_entry.id   AF-A0A450TXH2-F1
#
_cell.length_a   1.000
_cell.length_b   1.000
_cell.length_c   1.000
_cell.angle_alpha   90.00
_cell.angle_beta   90.00
_cell.angle_gamma   90.00
#
_symmetry.space_group_name_H-M   'P 1'
#
loop_
_entity.id
_entity.type
_entity.pdbx_description
1 polymer ?
#
loop_
_entity_poly.entity_id
_entity_poly.type
_entity_poly.pdbx_seq_one_letter_code
_entity_poly.pdbx_strand_id
1 'polypeptide(L)'
;MKTIDQWKGESSVDEKEYEKFMAHLYNEHVRYRNKRMFHKHFDPEWGHRWNWEWERLVDVSNLLRYINRCANEYDIYRTITRERIAQLPDEIQDGTRINRHMLEESGFMDAIDTYYDEIVEGMKLEHMPPQEFEVMRQLGSNDAETELSAVIHIMKSRHKSMHSYNQEIRIRYGISYQLENLEKKLHQQHQELRELKDDDSKEQPRKSRRWFKGLGQIAQGSALSIANIGLAVGAFPIPVAAETAGWGAIVSSITGVGMVLNGVGEFRGE
;
A
#
# COMPACT_ATOMS: atom_id res chain seq x y z
N MET A 1 24.86 -14.59 -14.41
CA MET A 1 24.09 -13.70 -13.53
C MET A 1 24.73 -13.79 -12.17
N LYS A 2 25.30 -12.70 -11.64
CA LYS A 2 26.02 -12.75 -10.36
C LYS A 2 25.01 -12.84 -9.21
N THR A 3 25.23 -13.75 -8.26
CA THR A 3 24.53 -13.78 -6.97
C THR A 3 25.09 -12.71 -6.02
N ILE A 4 24.27 -12.27 -5.06
CA ILE A 4 24.50 -11.12 -4.16
C ILE A 4 25.76 -11.22 -3.29
N ASP A 5 26.33 -12.40 -3.08
CA ASP A 5 27.65 -12.50 -2.43
C ASP A 5 28.77 -11.80 -3.22
N GLN A 6 28.54 -11.49 -4.50
CA GLN A 6 29.46 -10.71 -5.33
C GLN A 6 29.19 -9.19 -5.32
N TRP A 7 28.15 -8.73 -4.62
CA TRP A 7 27.73 -7.32 -4.55
C TRP A 7 28.25 -6.58 -3.30
N LYS A 8 28.82 -7.30 -2.32
CA LYS A 8 29.23 -6.76 -1.01
C LYS A 8 30.47 -5.83 -1.04
N GLY A 9 30.93 -5.40 -2.21
CA GLY A 9 32.20 -4.66 -2.39
C GLY A 9 32.09 -3.23 -2.94
N GLU A 10 30.98 -2.84 -3.57
CA GLU A 10 30.89 -1.53 -4.25
C GLU A 10 29.68 -0.74 -3.73
N SER A 11 29.95 0.41 -3.14
CA SER A 11 28.91 1.35 -2.71
C SER A 11 28.19 1.91 -3.93
N SER A 12 26.85 1.79 -3.92
CA SER A 12 25.88 2.08 -4.98
C SER A 12 25.76 0.98 -6.04
N VAL A 13 24.60 0.31 -6.04
CA VAL A 13 24.10 -0.51 -7.16
C VAL A 13 24.18 0.32 -8.44
N ASP A 14 24.84 -0.17 -9.49
CA ASP A 14 24.83 0.46 -10.81
C ASP A 14 23.39 0.55 -11.31
N GLU A 15 22.97 1.76 -11.71
CA GLU A 15 21.60 2.07 -12.13
C GLU A 15 21.11 1.11 -13.21
N LYS A 16 21.98 0.80 -14.18
CA LYS A 16 21.66 -0.12 -15.28
C LYS A 16 21.53 -1.57 -14.82
N GLU A 17 22.24 -1.97 -13.77
CA GLU A 17 22.09 -3.30 -13.19
C GLU A 17 20.79 -3.40 -12.39
N TYR A 18 20.42 -2.35 -11.66
CA TYR A 18 19.11 -2.27 -10.98
C TYR A 18 17.95 -2.39 -11.95
N GLU A 19 17.93 -1.59 -13.03
CA GLU A 19 16.87 -1.65 -14.03
C GLU A 19 16.75 -3.05 -14.68
N LYS A 20 17.88 -3.70 -14.97
CA LYS A 20 17.89 -5.06 -15.52
C LYS A 20 17.36 -6.08 -14.52
N PHE A 21 17.73 -5.95 -13.24
CA PHE A 21 17.22 -6.78 -12.17
C PHE A 21 15.70 -6.62 -12.03
N MET A 22 15.19 -5.39 -11.98
CA MET A 22 13.76 -5.11 -11.89
C MET A 22 12.99 -5.59 -13.12
N ALA A 23 13.54 -5.42 -14.33
CA ALA A 23 12.97 -5.96 -15.55
C ALA A 23 12.92 -7.50 -15.54
N HIS A 24 13.93 -8.16 -14.98
CA HIS A 24 13.93 -9.60 -14.81
C HIS A 24 12.83 -10.05 -13.84
N LEU A 25 12.71 -9.42 -12.66
CA LEU A 25 11.64 -9.71 -11.69
C LEU A 25 10.26 -9.56 -12.32
N TYR A 26 10.03 -8.47 -13.07
CA TYR A 26 8.76 -8.26 -13.75
C TYR A 26 8.47 -9.37 -14.76
N ASN A 27 9.43 -9.76 -15.58
CA ASN A 27 9.23 -10.81 -16.58
C ASN A 27 8.98 -12.18 -15.94
N GLU A 28 9.68 -12.50 -14.85
CA GLU A 28 9.60 -13.79 -14.18
C GLU A 28 8.32 -13.95 -13.35
N HIS A 29 8.01 -12.98 -12.50
CA HIS A 29 6.93 -13.10 -11.52
C HIS A 29 5.61 -12.50 -12.01
N VAL A 30 5.66 -11.39 -12.75
CA VAL A 30 4.49 -10.53 -13.00
C VAL A 30 3.91 -10.73 -14.41
N ARG A 31 4.72 -10.60 -15.46
CA ARG A 31 4.27 -10.46 -16.86
C ARG A 31 3.33 -11.58 -17.32
N TYR A 32 3.63 -12.83 -16.97
CA TYR A 32 2.81 -13.97 -17.38
C TYR A 32 1.48 -14.04 -16.63
N ARG A 33 1.49 -13.75 -15.32
CA ARG A 33 0.29 -13.72 -14.48
C ARG A 33 -0.60 -12.54 -14.81
N ASN A 34 -0.03 -11.36 -15.07
CA ASN A 34 -0.75 -10.19 -15.56
C ASN A 34 -1.51 -10.48 -16.85
N LYS A 35 -0.91 -11.20 -17.82
CA LYS A 35 -1.63 -11.59 -19.03
C LYS A 35 -2.85 -12.46 -18.71
N ARG A 36 -2.74 -13.42 -17.78
CA ARG A 36 -3.88 -14.25 -17.36
C ARG A 36 -4.94 -13.42 -16.63
N MET A 37 -4.51 -12.53 -15.73
CA MET A 37 -5.41 -11.62 -15.04
C MET A 37 -6.14 -10.70 -16.01
N PHE A 38 -5.46 -10.09 -16.97
CA PHE A 38 -6.09 -9.24 -17.99
C PHE A 38 -7.27 -9.93 -18.67
N HIS A 39 -7.11 -11.20 -19.07
CA HIS A 39 -8.20 -11.96 -19.70
C HIS A 39 -9.33 -12.32 -18.73
N LYS A 40 -9.03 -12.51 -17.44
CA LYS A 40 -10.02 -12.79 -16.38
C LYS A 40 -10.77 -11.52 -15.93
N HIS A 41 -10.15 -10.35 -16.03
CA HIS A 41 -10.63 -9.09 -15.45
C HIS A 41 -11.12 -8.06 -16.47
N PHE A 42 -11.00 -8.35 -17.77
CA PHE A 42 -11.80 -7.69 -18.82
C PHE A 42 -13.26 -8.14 -18.84
N ASP A 43 -13.66 -9.00 -17.90
CA ASP A 43 -15.05 -9.15 -17.51
C ASP A 43 -15.51 -7.82 -16.85
N PRO A 44 -16.54 -7.14 -17.39
CA PRO A 44 -17.05 -5.88 -16.85
C PRO A 44 -17.31 -5.91 -15.34
N GLU A 45 -17.80 -7.04 -14.80
CA GLU A 45 -18.12 -7.15 -13.37
C GLU A 45 -16.88 -7.02 -12.48
N TRP A 46 -15.74 -7.55 -12.93
CA TRP A 46 -14.48 -7.50 -12.19
C TRP A 46 -13.81 -6.13 -12.27
N GLY A 47 -13.80 -5.51 -13.45
CA GLY A 47 -13.31 -4.13 -13.61
C GLY A 47 -14.11 -3.12 -12.78
N HIS A 48 -15.44 -3.28 -12.72
CA HIS A 48 -16.30 -2.47 -11.86
C HIS A 48 -15.99 -2.63 -10.38
N ARG A 49 -15.75 -3.87 -9.91
CA ARG A 49 -15.39 -4.11 -8.52
C ARG A 49 -14.09 -3.42 -8.13
N TRP A 50 -13.05 -3.51 -8.96
CA TRP A 50 -11.76 -2.87 -8.67
C TRP A 50 -11.85 -1.36 -8.60
N ASN A 51 -12.51 -0.75 -9.59
CA ASN A 51 -12.69 0.68 -9.63
C ASN A 51 -13.50 1.17 -8.41
N TRP A 52 -14.56 0.44 -8.05
CA TRP A 52 -15.36 0.76 -6.87
C TRP A 52 -14.55 0.69 -5.56
N GLU A 53 -13.75 -0.35 -5.37
CA GLU A 53 -12.90 -0.49 -4.18
C GLU A 53 -11.85 0.62 -4.10
N TRP A 54 -11.26 0.97 -5.24
CA TRP A 54 -10.29 2.05 -5.33
C TRP A 54 -10.93 3.41 -5.02
N GLU A 55 -12.07 3.74 -5.63
CA GLU A 55 -12.82 4.98 -5.36
C GLU A 55 -13.22 5.08 -3.88
N ARG A 56 -13.70 3.97 -3.30
CA ARG A 56 -14.06 3.93 -1.87
C ARG A 56 -12.85 4.20 -0.98
N LEU A 57 -11.67 3.65 -1.29
CA LEU A 57 -10.45 3.93 -0.54
C LEU A 57 -9.96 5.38 -0.72
N VAL A 58 -10.14 5.97 -1.91
CA VAL A 58 -9.86 7.40 -2.15
C VAL A 58 -10.74 8.28 -1.26
N ASP A 59 -12.04 8.00 -1.21
CA ASP A 59 -12.99 8.74 -0.36
C ASP A 59 -12.64 8.61 1.12
N VAL A 60 -12.32 7.40 1.58
CA VAL A 60 -11.89 7.15 2.96
C VAL A 60 -10.58 7.86 3.28
N SER A 61 -9.60 7.81 2.38
CA SER A 61 -8.33 8.53 2.52
C SER A 61 -8.56 10.04 2.65
N ASN A 62 -9.41 10.61 1.81
CA ASN A 62 -9.74 12.04 1.83
C ASN A 62 -10.48 12.44 3.11
N LEU A 63 -11.41 11.61 3.58
CA LEU A 63 -12.07 11.81 4.87
C LEU A 63 -11.07 11.77 6.03
N LEU A 64 -10.14 10.81 6.04
CA LEU A 64 -9.10 10.70 7.08
C LEU A 64 -8.09 11.84 7.03
N ARG A 65 -7.74 12.34 5.83
CA ARG A 65 -6.96 13.58 5.67
C ARG A 65 -7.70 14.78 6.23
N TYR A 66 -9.00 14.90 5.96
CA TYR A 66 -9.83 15.94 6.55
C TYR A 66 -9.83 15.87 8.09
N ILE A 67 -10.05 14.68 8.66
CA ILE A 67 -10.00 14.45 10.12
C ILE A 67 -8.66 14.90 10.71
N ASN A 68 -7.55 14.58 10.05
CA ASN A 68 -6.21 14.96 10.51
C ASN A 68 -5.96 16.49 10.45
N ARG A 69 -6.75 17.24 9.67
CA ARG A 69 -6.70 18.71 9.61
C ARG A 69 -7.58 19.39 10.66
N CYS A 70 -8.48 18.66 11.34
CA CYS A 70 -9.31 19.22 12.41
C CYS A 70 -8.43 19.71 13.58
N ALA A 71 -8.78 20.87 14.16
CA ALA A 71 -7.96 21.53 15.18
C ALA A 71 -7.84 20.73 16.49
N ASN A 72 -8.88 19.96 16.85
CA ASN A 72 -8.92 19.11 18.04
C ASN A 72 -9.93 17.95 17.85
N GLU A 73 -9.98 17.04 18.82
CA GLU A 73 -10.90 15.89 18.78
C GLU A 73 -12.38 16.30 18.83
N TYR A 74 -12.71 17.38 19.53
CA TYR A 74 -14.09 17.85 19.60
C TYR A 74 -14.63 18.25 18.22
N ASP A 75 -13.81 18.91 17.40
CA ASP A 75 -14.18 19.26 16.02
C ASP A 75 -14.44 18.02 15.15
N ILE A 76 -13.70 16.92 15.37
CA ILE A 76 -13.89 15.65 14.66
C ILE A 76 -15.27 15.09 14.98
N TYR A 77 -15.57 14.87 16.27
CA TYR A 77 -16.81 14.24 16.73
C TYR A 77 -18.05 15.14 16.63
N ARG A 78 -17.88 16.45 16.43
CA ARG A 78 -18.97 17.36 16.04
C ARG A 78 -19.33 17.22 14.56
N THR A 79 -18.34 16.95 13.72
CA THR A 79 -18.51 16.99 12.25
C THR A 79 -18.82 15.62 11.66
N ILE A 80 -18.26 14.56 12.25
CA ILE A 80 -18.35 13.20 11.75
C ILE A 80 -19.00 12.34 12.82
N THR A 81 -20.01 11.59 12.41
CA THR A 81 -20.76 10.73 13.32
C THR A 81 -19.90 9.56 13.80
N ARG A 82 -20.20 9.07 15.00
CA ARG A 82 -19.52 7.91 15.57
C ARG A 82 -19.74 6.66 14.71
N GLU A 83 -20.92 6.53 14.12
CA GLU A 83 -21.27 5.46 13.18
C GLU A 83 -20.35 5.47 11.96
N ARG A 84 -20.09 6.66 11.38
CA ARG A 84 -19.17 6.77 10.25
C ARG A 84 -17.75 6.38 10.64
N ILE A 85 -17.28 6.81 11.82
CA ILE A 85 -15.95 6.44 12.33
C ILE A 85 -15.84 4.92 12.55
N ALA A 86 -16.90 4.27 13.02
CA ALA A 86 -16.94 2.82 13.25
C ALA A 86 -16.94 1.99 11.95
N GLN A 87 -17.33 2.57 10.82
CA GLN A 87 -17.28 1.93 9.50
C GLN A 87 -15.87 1.95 8.87
N LEU A 88 -15.03 2.93 9.23
CA LEU A 88 -13.72 3.13 8.59
C LEU A 88 -12.84 1.86 8.62
N PRO A 89 -12.71 1.11 9.73
CA PRO A 89 -11.86 -0.08 9.75
C PRO A 89 -12.34 -1.17 8.78
N ASP A 90 -13.65 -1.33 8.60
CA ASP A 90 -14.25 -2.34 7.71
C ASP A 90 -14.01 -2.00 6.24
N GLU A 91 -14.25 -0.74 5.84
CA GLU A 91 -14.00 -0.28 4.47
C GLU A 91 -12.51 -0.38 4.09
N ILE A 92 -11.63 -0.10 5.05
CA ILE A 92 -10.18 -0.23 4.88
C ILE A 92 -9.77 -1.70 4.87
N GLN A 93 -10.42 -2.57 5.68
CA GLN A 93 -10.17 -4.01 5.69
C GLN A 93 -10.46 -4.58 4.30
N ASP A 94 -11.65 -4.31 3.76
CA ASP A 94 -12.07 -4.78 2.46
C ASP A 94 -11.10 -4.33 1.36
N GLY A 95 -10.74 -3.05 1.34
CA GLY A 95 -9.79 -2.52 0.36
C GLY A 95 -8.38 -3.11 0.52
N THR A 96 -7.93 -3.35 1.75
CA THR A 96 -6.64 -4.01 2.03
C THR A 96 -6.64 -5.47 1.58
N ARG A 97 -7.75 -6.18 1.80
CA ARG A 97 -7.95 -7.56 1.34
C ARG A 97 -7.93 -7.65 -0.19
N ILE A 98 -8.61 -6.72 -0.88
CA ILE A 98 -8.58 -6.64 -2.35
C ILE A 98 -7.16 -6.34 -2.82
N ASN A 99 -6.46 -5.38 -2.21
CA ASN A 99 -5.07 -5.08 -2.51
C ASN A 99 -4.17 -6.33 -2.38
N ARG A 100 -4.26 -7.06 -1.27
CA ARG A 100 -3.49 -8.30 -1.07
C ARG A 100 -3.79 -9.34 -2.15
N HIS A 101 -5.07 -9.61 -2.43
CA HIS A 101 -5.45 -10.55 -3.48
C HIS A 101 -4.95 -10.12 -4.86
N MET A 102 -5.00 -8.83 -5.17
CA MET A 102 -4.45 -8.31 -6.43
C MET A 102 -2.95 -8.50 -6.50
N LEU A 103 -2.20 -8.22 -5.43
CA LEU A 103 -0.75 -8.45 -5.36
C LEU A 103 -0.40 -9.94 -5.58
N GLU A 104 -1.18 -10.85 -4.99
CA GLU A 104 -0.99 -12.31 -5.13
C GLU A 104 -1.31 -12.79 -6.56
N GLU A 105 -2.49 -12.45 -7.09
CA GLU A 105 -2.94 -12.90 -8.42
C GLU A 105 -2.07 -12.34 -9.55
N SER A 106 -1.59 -11.09 -9.40
CA SER A 106 -0.70 -10.42 -10.36
C SER A 106 0.74 -10.92 -10.31
N GLY A 107 1.14 -11.62 -9.25
CA GLY A 107 2.52 -12.08 -9.03
C GLY A 107 3.45 -11.01 -8.45
N PHE A 108 2.95 -9.81 -8.14
CA PHE A 108 3.75 -8.78 -7.47
C PHE A 108 4.12 -9.20 -6.05
N MET A 109 3.24 -9.90 -5.34
CA MET A 109 3.53 -10.40 -3.99
C MET A 109 4.77 -11.29 -3.98
N ASP A 110 4.90 -12.21 -4.95
CA ASP A 110 6.04 -13.12 -5.02
C ASP A 110 7.36 -12.36 -5.22
N ALA A 111 7.36 -11.34 -6.09
CA ALA A 111 8.53 -10.50 -6.30
C ALA A 111 8.88 -9.68 -5.05
N ILE A 112 7.87 -9.06 -4.41
CA ILE A 112 8.05 -8.22 -3.23
C ILE A 112 8.51 -9.05 -2.02
N ASP A 113 7.87 -10.18 -1.72
CA ASP A 113 8.25 -11.01 -0.57
C ASP A 113 9.65 -11.63 -0.73
N THR A 114 10.02 -12.01 -1.95
CA THR A 114 11.30 -12.66 -2.22
C THR A 114 12.46 -11.67 -2.27
N TYR A 115 12.25 -10.49 -2.87
CA TYR A 115 13.31 -9.54 -3.20
C TYR A 115 13.12 -8.15 -2.56
N TYR A 116 12.41 -8.09 -1.43
CA TYR A 116 12.10 -6.83 -0.75
C TYR A 116 13.33 -5.95 -0.53
N ASP A 117 14.40 -6.54 -0.02
CA ASP A 117 15.63 -5.83 0.36
C ASP A 117 16.28 -5.16 -0.86
N GLU A 118 16.46 -5.94 -1.94
CA GLU A 118 17.11 -5.50 -3.16
C GLU A 118 16.30 -4.42 -3.87
N ILE A 119 14.97 -4.58 -3.90
CA ILE A 119 14.05 -3.58 -4.45
C ILE A 119 14.16 -2.28 -3.64
N VAL A 120 14.03 -2.36 -2.31
CA VAL A 120 14.01 -1.17 -1.44
C VAL A 120 15.38 -0.48 -1.37
N GLU A 121 16.47 -1.22 -1.43
CA GLU A 121 17.81 -0.62 -1.44
C GLU A 121 18.04 0.23 -2.69
N GLY A 122 17.69 -0.31 -3.86
CA GLY A 122 17.90 0.34 -5.16
C GLY A 122 16.85 1.38 -5.55
N MET A 123 15.62 1.32 -5.02
CA MET A 123 14.53 2.19 -5.48
C MET A 123 14.83 3.69 -5.33
N LYS A 124 14.46 4.47 -6.34
CA LYS A 124 14.53 5.95 -6.37
C LYS A 124 13.20 6.50 -6.84
N LEU A 125 12.96 7.78 -6.57
CA LEU A 125 11.75 8.46 -7.03
C LEU A 125 11.64 8.47 -8.55
N GLU A 126 12.77 8.58 -9.25
CA GLU A 126 12.87 8.57 -10.71
C GLU A 126 12.39 7.25 -11.34
N HIS A 127 12.30 6.17 -10.56
CA HIS A 127 11.78 4.88 -10.99
C HIS A 127 10.25 4.79 -10.94
N MET A 128 9.59 5.77 -10.32
CA MET A 128 8.15 5.80 -10.22
C MET A 128 7.54 6.14 -11.59
N PRO A 129 6.50 5.41 -12.02
CA PRO A 129 5.73 5.81 -13.18
C PRO A 129 5.14 7.22 -13.01
N PRO A 130 5.12 8.08 -14.05
CA PRO A 130 4.57 9.43 -13.94
C PRO A 130 3.10 9.51 -13.49
N GLN A 131 2.32 8.45 -13.74
CA GLN A 131 0.92 8.35 -13.33
C GLN A 131 0.77 8.29 -11.80
N GLU A 132 1.80 7.84 -11.08
CA GLU A 132 1.79 7.73 -9.62
C GLU A 132 1.55 9.09 -8.93
N PHE A 133 2.14 10.14 -9.48
CA PHE A 133 1.96 11.49 -8.96
C PHE A 133 0.51 11.97 -9.08
N GLU A 134 -0.20 11.55 -10.12
CA GLU A 134 -1.61 11.88 -10.29
C GLU A 134 -2.50 11.08 -9.34
N VAL A 135 -2.23 9.78 -9.17
CA VAL A 135 -2.92 8.96 -8.16
C VAL A 135 -2.73 9.55 -6.77
N MET A 136 -1.52 10.00 -6.43
CA MET A 136 -1.25 10.65 -5.14
C MET A 136 -2.03 11.96 -4.95
N ARG A 137 -2.21 12.76 -6.01
CA ARG A 137 -3.06 13.96 -5.95
C ARG A 137 -4.53 13.63 -5.73
N GLN A 138 -5.05 12.59 -6.38
CA GLN A 138 -6.42 12.11 -6.17
C GLN A 138 -6.63 11.59 -4.74
N LEU A 139 -5.59 11.03 -4.14
CA LEU A 139 -5.54 10.65 -2.72
C LEU A 139 -5.37 11.84 -1.75
N GLY A 140 -5.42 13.07 -2.26
CA GLY A 140 -5.42 14.31 -1.48
C GLY A 140 -4.03 14.85 -1.14
N SER A 141 -2.98 14.40 -1.84
CA SER A 141 -1.64 14.98 -1.72
C SER A 141 -1.55 16.35 -2.37
N ASN A 142 -1.02 17.33 -1.64
CA ASN A 142 -0.71 18.66 -2.17
C ASN A 142 0.69 18.71 -2.83
N ASP A 143 1.56 17.76 -2.47
CA ASP A 143 2.93 17.64 -2.96
C ASP A 143 3.28 16.14 -3.03
N ALA A 144 2.88 15.53 -4.15
CA ALA A 144 3.05 14.10 -4.37
C ALA A 144 4.53 13.69 -4.40
N GLU A 145 5.41 14.55 -4.91
CA GLU A 145 6.83 14.27 -5.04
C GLU A 145 7.52 14.18 -3.67
N THR A 146 7.24 15.15 -2.80
CA THR A 146 7.74 15.14 -1.42
C THR A 146 7.16 13.99 -0.61
N GLU A 147 5.85 13.73 -0.72
CA GLU A 147 5.22 12.62 0.01
C GLU A 147 5.78 11.25 -0.41
N LEU A 148 5.92 10.98 -1.73
CA LEU A 148 6.51 9.73 -2.22
C LEU A 148 7.99 9.59 -1.83
N SER A 149 8.77 10.67 -1.93
CA SER A 149 10.17 10.68 -1.49
C SER A 149 10.30 10.35 0.00
N ALA A 150 9.41 10.88 0.84
CA ALA A 150 9.37 10.58 2.26
C ALA A 150 9.04 9.10 2.52
N VAL A 151 8.10 8.51 1.77
CA VAL A 151 7.77 7.08 1.87
C VAL A 151 8.97 6.22 1.53
N ILE A 152 9.64 6.48 0.39
CA ILE A 152 10.87 5.76 -0.02
C ILE A 152 11.93 5.85 1.08
N HIS A 153 12.15 7.04 1.63
CA HIS A 153 13.11 7.24 2.72
C HIS A 153 12.76 6.44 3.98
N ILE A 154 11.48 6.43 4.38
CA ILE A 154 10.99 5.63 5.52
C ILE A 154 11.22 4.14 5.27
N MET A 155 10.91 3.64 4.08
CA MET A 155 11.13 2.24 3.71
C MET A 155 12.62 1.86 3.78
N LYS A 156 13.50 2.68 3.20
CA LYS A 156 14.96 2.47 3.26
C LYS A 156 15.48 2.49 4.69
N SER A 157 15.00 3.41 5.52
CA SER A 157 15.39 3.51 6.94
C SER A 157 14.96 2.27 7.74
N ARG A 158 13.72 1.78 7.53
CA ARG A 158 13.20 0.57 8.15
C ARG A 158 13.96 -0.68 7.70
N HIS A 159 14.22 -0.80 6.40
CA HIS A 159 15.03 -1.88 5.84
C HIS A 159 16.42 -1.93 6.50
N LYS A 160 17.13 -0.80 6.61
CA LYS A 160 18.44 -0.74 7.30
C LYS A 160 18.36 -1.14 8.78
N SER A 161 17.29 -0.71 9.47
CA SER A 161 17.07 -1.04 10.89
C SER A 161 16.78 -2.53 11.09
N MET A 162 15.98 -3.14 10.21
CA MET A 162 15.64 -4.57 10.23
C MET A 162 16.81 -5.46 9.82
N HIS A 163 17.69 -5.01 8.92
CA HIS A 163 18.89 -5.76 8.53
C HIS A 163 19.83 -6.00 9.73
N SER A 164 19.77 -5.13 10.75
CA SER A 164 20.54 -5.27 11.99
C SER A 164 19.91 -6.24 13.01
N TYR A 165 18.67 -6.70 12.79
CA TYR A 165 17.87 -7.47 13.76
C TYR A 165 17.31 -8.76 13.11
N ASN A 166 18.05 -9.88 13.24
CA ASN A 166 17.69 -11.27 12.88
C ASN A 166 16.88 -11.50 11.58
N GLN A 167 17.55 -11.96 10.52
CA GLN A 167 16.96 -12.39 9.23
C GLN A 167 15.84 -13.46 9.37
N GLU A 168 15.89 -14.33 10.39
CA GLU A 168 14.86 -15.37 10.62
C GLU A 168 13.46 -14.80 10.89
N ILE A 169 13.36 -13.68 11.59
CA ILE A 169 12.06 -13.04 11.88
C ILE A 169 11.44 -12.48 10.59
N ARG A 170 12.27 -11.98 9.68
CA ARG A 170 11.84 -11.42 8.39
C ARG A 170 11.30 -12.50 7.44
N ILE A 171 12.01 -13.63 7.30
CA ILE A 171 11.56 -14.77 6.48
C ILE A 171 10.23 -15.33 7.01
N ARG A 172 10.02 -15.28 8.33
CA ARG A 172 8.80 -15.79 8.98
C ARG A 172 7.60 -14.84 8.89
N TYR A 173 7.84 -13.55 8.62
CA TYR A 173 6.82 -12.49 8.66
C TYR A 173 6.93 -11.55 7.44
N GLY A 174 6.92 -12.13 6.23
CA GLY A 174 6.90 -11.40 4.96
C GLY A 174 5.73 -10.42 4.82
N ILE A 175 5.74 -9.62 3.75
CA ILE A 175 4.70 -8.62 3.45
C ILE A 175 3.32 -9.28 3.41
N SER A 176 3.19 -10.43 2.75
CA SER A 176 1.94 -11.20 2.70
C SER A 176 1.35 -11.43 4.10
N TYR A 177 2.17 -11.93 5.03
CA TYR A 177 1.77 -12.17 6.43
C TYR A 177 1.41 -10.88 7.16
N GLN A 178 2.15 -9.78 6.92
CA GLN A 178 1.85 -8.48 7.54
C GLN A 178 0.51 -7.91 7.08
N LEU A 179 0.18 -8.04 5.79
CA LEU A 179 -1.12 -7.64 5.25
C LEU A 179 -2.25 -8.51 5.79
N GLU A 180 -2.07 -9.83 5.87
CA GLU A 180 -3.07 -10.74 6.45
C GLU A 180 -3.36 -10.40 7.92
N ASN A 181 -2.32 -10.13 8.70
CA ASN A 181 -2.48 -9.72 10.10
C ASN A 181 -3.14 -8.34 10.24
N LEU A 182 -2.88 -7.42 9.32
CA LEU A 182 -3.55 -6.13 9.27
C LEU A 182 -5.05 -6.33 9.01
N GLU A 183 -5.44 -7.17 8.04
CA GLU A 183 -6.85 -7.49 7.78
C GLU A 183 -7.56 -8.00 9.04
N LYS A 184 -6.95 -8.96 9.76
CA LYS A 184 -7.49 -9.50 11.02
C LYS A 184 -7.65 -8.41 12.07
N LYS A 185 -6.68 -7.50 12.18
CA LYS A 185 -6.71 -6.42 13.19
C LYS A 185 -7.74 -5.34 12.87
N LEU A 186 -7.92 -4.99 11.60
CA LEU A 186 -8.98 -4.08 11.16
C LEU A 186 -10.36 -4.69 11.41
N HIS A 187 -10.52 -5.98 11.13
CA HIS A 187 -11.75 -6.72 11.42
C HIS A 187 -12.08 -6.70 12.91
N GLN A 188 -11.09 -7.01 13.76
CA GLN A 188 -11.26 -6.96 15.21
C GLN A 188 -11.65 -5.55 15.69
N GLN A 189 -11.00 -4.50 15.19
CA GLN A 189 -11.35 -3.12 15.54
C GLN A 189 -12.77 -2.73 15.09
N HIS A 190 -13.22 -3.21 13.93
CA HIS A 190 -14.59 -3.00 13.50
C HIS A 190 -15.59 -3.69 14.44
N GLN A 191 -15.34 -4.96 14.80
CA GLN A 191 -16.19 -5.70 15.74
C GLN A 191 -16.27 -5.03 17.10
N GLU A 192 -15.13 -4.64 17.68
CA GLU A 192 -15.08 -3.93 18.97
C GLU A 192 -15.90 -2.63 18.95
N LEU A 193 -15.80 -1.85 17.86
CA LEU A 193 -16.57 -0.61 17.71
C LEU A 193 -18.07 -0.87 17.52
N ARG A 194 -18.43 -1.94 16.81
CA ARG A 194 -19.82 -2.32 16.57
C ARG A 194 -20.49 -2.84 17.84
N GLU A 195 -19.81 -3.69 18.61
CA GLU A 195 -20.34 -4.21 19.89
C GLU A 195 -20.58 -3.11 20.91
N LEU A 196 -19.70 -2.10 20.96
CA LEU A 196 -19.88 -0.91 21.81
C LEU A 196 -21.05 -0.02 21.36
N LYS A 197 -21.50 -0.14 20.11
CA LYS A 197 -22.70 0.57 19.63
C LYS A 197 -23.97 -0.14 20.08
N ASP A 198 -23.97 -1.46 20.06
CA ASP A 198 -25.14 -2.28 20.42
C ASP A 198 -25.41 -2.30 21.94
N ASP A 199 -24.43 -1.85 22.74
CA ASP A 199 -24.57 -1.61 24.18
C ASP A 199 -24.85 -0.13 24.46
N ASP A 200 -26.12 0.27 24.49
CA ASP A 200 -26.60 1.64 24.75
C ASP A 200 -26.04 2.26 26.06
N SER A 201 -25.49 1.44 26.96
CA SER A 201 -24.87 1.89 28.21
C SER A 201 -23.41 2.32 28.08
N LYS A 202 -22.74 2.01 26.96
CA LYS A 202 -21.30 2.27 26.75
C LYS A 202 -21.08 3.32 25.67
N GLU A 203 -20.59 4.50 26.07
CA GLU A 203 -20.15 5.48 25.10
C GLU A 203 -18.89 4.98 24.37
N GLN A 204 -18.90 4.97 23.03
CA GLN A 204 -17.72 4.59 22.26
C GLN A 204 -16.52 5.49 22.62
N PRO A 205 -15.34 4.91 22.92
CA PRO A 205 -14.17 5.70 23.27
C PRO A 205 -13.73 6.55 22.07
N ARG A 206 -13.29 7.78 22.34
CA ARG A 206 -12.70 8.63 21.32
C ARG A 206 -11.38 8.01 20.83
N LYS A 207 -11.15 8.07 19.53
CA LYS A 207 -9.94 7.59 18.87
C LYS A 207 -8.94 8.73 18.78
N SER A 208 -7.68 8.38 18.97
CA SER A 208 -6.58 9.34 18.93
C SER A 208 -6.29 9.78 17.49
N ARG A 209 -5.64 10.94 17.32
CA ARG A 209 -5.12 11.36 16.01
C ARG A 209 -4.22 10.32 15.34
N ARG A 210 -3.44 9.61 16.13
CA ARG A 210 -2.52 8.58 15.63
C ARG A 210 -3.28 7.42 14.97
N TRP A 211 -4.43 7.05 15.55
CA TRP A 211 -5.32 6.04 14.99
C TRP A 211 -5.86 6.48 13.62
N PHE A 212 -6.36 7.71 13.50
CA PHE A 212 -6.83 8.25 12.21
C PHE A 212 -5.71 8.40 11.19
N LYS A 213 -4.53 8.86 11.60
CA LYS A 213 -3.34 8.92 10.73
C LYS A 213 -2.95 7.55 10.20
N GLY A 214 -2.90 6.54 11.07
CA GLY A 214 -2.57 5.17 10.69
C GLY A 214 -3.56 4.59 9.69
N LEU A 215 -4.86 4.72 9.96
CA LEU A 215 -5.90 4.32 9.00
C LEU A 215 -5.79 5.06 7.67
N GLY A 216 -5.50 6.36 7.70
CA GLY A 216 -5.36 7.17 6.48
C GLY A 216 -4.22 6.68 5.60
N GLN A 217 -3.07 6.34 6.21
CA GLN A 217 -1.92 5.78 5.49
C GLN A 217 -2.18 4.37 4.96
N ILE A 218 -2.93 3.54 5.69
CA ILE A 218 -3.35 2.22 5.21
C ILE A 218 -4.28 2.36 4.00
N ALA A 219 -5.31 3.21 4.09
CA ALA A 219 -6.23 3.47 2.99
C ALA A 219 -5.50 3.99 1.75
N GLN A 220 -4.64 5.01 1.94
CA GLN A 220 -3.86 5.61 0.88
C GLN A 220 -2.91 4.60 0.21
N GLY A 221 -2.16 3.82 1.01
CA GLY A 221 -1.23 2.83 0.48
C GLY A 221 -1.92 1.68 -0.26
N SER A 222 -3.08 1.22 0.24
CA SER A 222 -3.89 0.21 -0.44
C SER A 222 -4.44 0.72 -1.76
N ALA A 223 -4.97 1.95 -1.80
CA ALA A 223 -5.46 2.56 -3.04
C ALA A 223 -4.35 2.75 -4.07
N LEU A 224 -3.18 3.21 -3.61
CA LEU A 224 -2.00 3.40 -4.46
C LEU A 224 -1.54 2.08 -5.08
N SER A 225 -1.42 1.03 -4.27
CA SER A 225 -1.05 -0.30 -4.76
C SER A 225 -2.07 -0.86 -5.76
N ILE A 226 -3.38 -0.74 -5.49
CA ILE A 226 -4.45 -1.15 -6.41
C ILE A 226 -4.36 -0.39 -7.73
N ALA A 227 -4.20 0.94 -7.68
CA ALA A 227 -4.04 1.78 -8.87
C ALA A 227 -2.88 1.28 -9.74
N ASN A 228 -1.73 1.03 -9.12
CA ASN A 228 -0.52 0.60 -9.79
C ASN A 228 -0.65 -0.78 -10.44
N ILE A 229 -1.26 -1.74 -9.74
CA ILE A 229 -1.52 -3.07 -10.31
C ILE A 229 -2.50 -2.94 -11.47
N GLY A 230 -3.59 -2.19 -11.29
CA GLY A 230 -4.60 -1.98 -12.32
C GLY A 230 -4.04 -1.28 -13.57
N LEU A 231 -3.11 -0.34 -13.40
CA LEU A 231 -2.39 0.30 -14.50
C LEU A 231 -1.47 -0.69 -15.20
N ALA A 232 -0.70 -1.47 -14.44
CA ALA A 232 0.24 -2.45 -14.97
C ALA A 232 -0.44 -3.62 -15.72
N VAL A 233 -1.67 -3.96 -15.33
CA VAL A 233 -2.47 -4.99 -16.02
C VAL A 233 -3.33 -4.39 -17.13
N GLY A 234 -3.41 -3.07 -17.28
CA GLY A 234 -4.20 -2.41 -18.31
C GLY A 234 -5.71 -2.38 -18.04
N ALA A 235 -6.12 -2.45 -16.77
CA ALA A 235 -7.52 -2.40 -16.35
C ALA A 235 -8.08 -0.97 -16.18
N PHE A 236 -7.21 0.04 -16.04
CA PHE A 236 -7.63 1.44 -16.05
C PHE A 236 -7.52 2.04 -17.45
N PRO A 237 -8.51 2.82 -17.92
CA PRO A 237 -8.53 3.42 -19.27
C PRO A 237 -7.57 4.60 -19.43
N ILE A 238 -6.59 4.75 -18.54
CA ILE A 238 -5.58 5.81 -18.60
C ILE A 238 -4.50 5.35 -19.57
N PRO A 239 -4.15 6.12 -20.63
CA PRO A 239 -3.03 5.78 -21.49
C PRO A 239 -1.74 5.78 -20.67
N VAL A 240 -1.22 4.58 -20.41
CA VAL A 240 0.01 4.37 -19.67
C VAL A 240 1.20 4.31 -20.61
N ALA A 241 2.28 4.99 -20.25
CA ALA A 241 3.56 4.84 -20.92
C ALA A 241 4.03 3.38 -20.79
N ALA A 242 4.79 2.88 -21.75
CA ALA A 242 5.29 1.49 -21.74
C ALA A 242 6.09 1.16 -20.46
N GLU A 243 6.71 2.17 -19.84
CA GLU A 243 7.42 2.07 -18.57
C GLU A 243 6.50 1.75 -17.38
N THR A 244 5.27 2.30 -17.38
CA THR A 244 4.23 2.02 -16.37
C THR A 244 3.65 0.60 -16.50
N ALA A 245 3.68 0.04 -17.71
CA ALA A 245 3.35 -1.36 -17.99
C ALA A 245 4.58 -2.29 -17.88
N GLY A 246 5.60 -1.88 -17.13
CA GLY A 246 6.85 -2.59 -16.95
C GLY A 246 7.28 -2.69 -15.48
N TRP A 247 8.59 -2.75 -15.24
CA TRP A 247 9.14 -2.97 -13.90
C TRP A 247 8.91 -1.82 -12.93
N GLY A 248 8.67 -0.59 -13.42
CA GLY A 248 8.31 0.56 -12.58
C GLY A 248 7.04 0.32 -11.78
N ALA A 249 6.13 -0.53 -12.26
CA ALA A 249 4.97 -0.95 -11.49
C ALA A 249 5.35 -1.66 -10.19
N ILE A 250 6.43 -2.44 -10.16
CA ILE A 250 6.85 -3.15 -8.95
C ILE A 250 7.27 -2.12 -7.88
N VAL A 251 8.05 -1.12 -8.29
CA VAL A 251 8.49 -0.01 -7.42
C VAL A 251 7.30 0.80 -6.91
N SER A 252 6.30 1.02 -7.76
CA SER A 252 5.08 1.75 -7.40
C SER A 252 4.22 0.94 -6.40
N SER A 253 3.95 -0.33 -6.70
CA SER A 253 3.17 -1.22 -5.82
C SER A 253 3.83 -1.44 -4.46
N ILE A 254 5.15 -1.65 -4.41
CA ILE A 254 5.87 -1.80 -3.13
C ILE A 254 5.85 -0.50 -2.32
N THR A 255 5.78 0.67 -2.97
CA THR A 255 5.64 1.96 -2.29
C THR A 255 4.27 2.07 -1.61
N GLY A 256 3.20 1.69 -2.30
CA GLY A 256 1.86 1.57 -1.70
C GLY A 256 1.83 0.61 -0.51
N VAL A 257 2.46 -0.56 -0.63
CA VAL A 257 2.66 -1.49 0.49
C VAL A 257 3.45 -0.83 1.63
N GLY A 258 4.54 -0.13 1.33
CA GLY A 258 5.35 0.58 2.32
C GLY A 258 4.54 1.61 3.12
N MET A 259 3.62 2.33 2.46
CA MET A 259 2.68 3.23 3.11
C MET A 259 1.73 2.50 4.04
N VAL A 260 1.19 1.35 3.62
CA VAL A 260 0.34 0.51 4.46
C VAL A 260 1.08 0.09 5.74
N LEU A 261 2.30 -0.43 5.60
CA LEU A 261 3.11 -0.85 6.75
C LEU A 261 3.52 0.34 7.64
N ASN A 262 3.67 1.53 7.08
CA ASN A 262 3.87 2.73 7.87
C ASN A 262 2.63 3.06 8.70
N GLY A 263 1.47 3.02 8.07
CA GLY A 263 0.18 3.23 8.72
C GLY A 263 -0.12 2.20 9.80
N VAL A 264 0.32 0.95 9.64
CA VAL A 264 0.20 -0.10 10.66
C VAL A 264 0.90 0.32 11.96
N GLY A 265 2.13 0.86 11.89
CA GLY A 265 2.86 1.31 13.08
C GLY A 265 2.08 2.40 13.83
N GLU A 266 1.64 3.43 13.11
CA GLU A 266 0.84 4.52 13.66
C GLU A 266 -0.50 4.03 14.26
N PHE A 267 -1.18 3.14 13.56
CA PHE A 267 -2.44 2.52 13.99
C PHE A 267 -2.28 1.69 15.27
N ARG A 268 -1.11 1.06 15.47
CA ARG A 268 -0.78 0.30 16.68
C ARG A 268 -0.27 1.17 17.83
N GLY A 269 0.13 2.40 17.57
CA GLY A 269 0.81 3.24 18.56
C GLY A 269 2.31 2.98 18.68
N GLU A 270 2.92 2.33 17.67
CA GLU A 270 4.36 2.09 17.53
C GLU A 270 5.02 3.25 16.81
#